data_AF-A0A951GXE5-F1
#
_entry.id   AF-A0A951GXE5-F1
#
_cell.length_a   1.000
_cell.length_b   1.000
_cell.length_c   1.000
_cell.angle_alpha   90.00
_cell.angle_beta   90.00
_cell.angle_gamma   90.00
#
_symmetry.space_group_name_H-M   'P 1'
#
loop_
_entity.id
_entity.type
_entity.pdbx_description
1 polymer ?
#
loop_
_entity_poly.entity_id
_entity_poly.type
_entity_poly.pdbx_seq_one_letter_code
_entity_poly.pdbx_strand_id
1 'polypeptide(L)'
;MPRRVRIAALACAGLLVACGGQGHGAAAKRTASNPPAELAAGTAVGGDWPRFDYDPQRSGVGPANTGITAANVAHLGVRVVQLDGTVDSSVIELHALKLRGRIRDVLVMTTTYGRTIALDAGTGGRLWEYVPPAIGGFEGTAQITNTTPIADPDRRYVYA
;
A
#
# COMPACT_ATOMS: atom_id res chain seq x y z
N MET A 1 -17.97 28.11 54.90
CA MET A 1 -17.52 27.32 56.07
C MET A 1 -17.21 25.89 55.62
N PRO A 2 -16.11 25.27 56.11
CA PRO A 2 -15.45 24.12 55.48
C PRO A 2 -15.83 22.78 56.12
N ARG A 3 -15.57 21.65 55.44
CA ARG A 3 -15.03 20.38 56.00
C ARG A 3 -14.95 19.31 54.90
N ARG A 4 -13.76 18.99 54.40
CA ARG A 4 -12.76 18.00 54.87
C ARG A 4 -12.95 16.60 54.27
N VAL A 5 -11.97 16.25 53.43
CA VAL A 5 -11.60 14.95 52.85
C VAL A 5 -11.43 13.85 53.91
N ARG A 6 -11.82 12.60 53.60
CA ARG A 6 -11.06 11.36 53.93
C ARG A 6 -11.35 10.25 52.91
N ILE A 7 -10.29 9.80 52.24
CA ILE A 7 -10.19 8.56 51.47
C ILE A 7 -10.09 7.38 52.47
N ALA A 8 -10.78 6.28 52.20
CA ALA A 8 -10.51 4.99 52.85
C ALA A 8 -10.64 3.89 51.79
N ALA A 9 -9.50 3.26 51.47
CA ALA A 9 -9.43 2.02 50.72
C ALA A 9 -9.74 0.85 51.67
N LEU A 10 -10.56 -0.11 51.22
CA LEU A 10 -10.67 -1.43 51.83
C LEU A 10 -10.53 -2.47 50.72
N ALA A 11 -9.50 -3.31 50.85
CA ALA A 11 -9.35 -4.57 50.15
C ALA A 11 -9.86 -5.70 51.05
N CYS A 12 -10.50 -6.74 50.49
CA CYS A 12 -10.33 -8.15 50.87
C CYS A 12 -11.22 -9.11 50.06
N ALA A 13 -10.54 -9.98 49.30
CA ALA A 13 -10.74 -11.39 48.94
C ALA A 13 -12.12 -12.10 49.03
N GLY A 14 -12.41 -12.87 47.98
CA GLY A 14 -13.29 -14.05 48.00
C GLY A 14 -12.97 -15.01 46.85
N LEU A 15 -12.27 -16.11 47.14
CA LEU A 15 -12.00 -17.23 46.22
C LEU A 15 -13.30 -17.96 45.85
N LEU A 16 -13.47 -18.34 44.57
CA LEU A 16 -14.30 -19.48 44.19
C LEU A 16 -13.46 -20.49 43.41
N VAL A 17 -13.26 -21.62 44.08
CA VAL A 17 -12.77 -22.89 43.56
C VAL A 17 -13.87 -23.51 42.70
N ALA A 18 -13.54 -23.90 41.47
CA ALA A 18 -14.34 -24.83 40.69
C ALA A 18 -13.40 -25.91 40.11
N CYS A 19 -13.51 -27.11 40.65
CA CYS A 19 -12.87 -28.32 40.15
C CYS A 19 -13.73 -28.97 39.06
N GLY A 20 -13.07 -29.45 38.00
CA GLY A 20 -13.30 -30.79 37.46
C GLY A 20 -14.34 -30.95 36.35
N GLY A 21 -13.85 -31.28 35.16
CA GLY A 21 -14.60 -31.91 34.08
C GLY A 21 -13.65 -32.44 33.00
N GLN A 22 -13.03 -33.61 33.23
CA GLN A 22 -12.19 -34.29 32.23
C GLN A 22 -13.04 -34.89 31.11
N GLY A 23 -13.03 -34.24 29.94
CA GLY A 23 -13.43 -34.85 28.67
C GLY A 23 -12.24 -35.59 28.05
N HIS A 24 -12.40 -36.89 27.82
CA HIS A 24 -11.41 -37.73 27.14
C HIS A 24 -11.41 -37.43 25.63
N GLY A 25 -10.51 -36.56 25.19
CA GLY A 25 -10.22 -36.32 23.77
C GLY A 25 -8.93 -37.04 23.37
N ALA A 26 -9.03 -37.97 22.42
CA ALA A 26 -7.91 -38.74 21.89
C ALA A 26 -6.74 -37.84 21.47
N ALA A 27 -5.51 -38.22 21.87
CA ALA A 27 -4.29 -37.58 21.41
C ALA A 27 -4.14 -37.76 19.89
N ALA A 28 -4.57 -36.77 19.12
CA ALA A 28 -4.27 -36.70 17.70
C ALA A 28 -2.75 -36.49 17.55
N LYS A 29 -2.06 -37.53 17.08
CA LYS A 29 -0.67 -37.45 16.61
C LYS A 29 -0.62 -36.36 15.55
N ARG A 30 0.03 -35.23 15.84
CA ARG A 30 0.32 -34.21 14.83
C ARG A 30 1.27 -34.82 13.82
N THR A 31 0.75 -35.21 12.68
CA THR A 31 1.56 -35.51 11.50
C THR A 31 2.32 -34.23 11.18
N ALA A 32 3.65 -34.28 11.18
CA ALA A 32 4.46 -33.17 10.70
C ALA A 32 4.10 -32.94 9.23
N SER A 33 3.34 -31.88 8.96
CA SER A 33 3.18 -31.36 7.61
C SER A 33 4.55 -30.91 7.14
N ASN A 34 5.09 -31.54 6.08
CA ASN A 34 6.28 -31.04 5.41
C ASN A 34 6.08 -29.54 5.11
N PRO A 35 7.07 -28.67 5.39
CA PRO A 35 6.98 -27.30 4.95
C PRO A 35 6.77 -27.30 3.43
N PRO A 36 5.90 -26.42 2.88
CA PRO A 36 5.86 -26.23 1.44
C PRO A 36 7.29 -25.91 1.00
N ALA A 37 7.74 -26.57 -0.07
CA ALA A 37 9.03 -26.28 -0.66
C ALA A 37 9.10 -24.76 -0.88
N GLU A 38 9.98 -24.12 -0.12
CA GLU A 38 10.31 -22.73 -0.30
C GLU A 38 10.99 -22.66 -1.67
N LEU A 39 10.20 -22.35 -2.70
CA LEU A 39 10.76 -21.81 -3.93
C LEU A 39 11.66 -20.70 -3.46
N ALA A 40 12.97 -20.83 -3.69
CA ALA A 40 13.91 -19.77 -3.42
C ALA A 40 13.30 -18.50 -4.03
N ALA A 41 12.82 -17.62 -3.16
CA ALA A 41 12.31 -16.33 -3.55
C ALA A 41 13.55 -15.62 -4.08
N GLY A 42 13.78 -15.69 -5.39
CA GLY A 42 14.63 -14.71 -6.05
C GLY A 42 14.12 -13.37 -5.55
N THR A 43 15.00 -12.58 -4.95
CA THR A 43 14.65 -11.28 -4.37
C THR A 43 13.99 -10.47 -5.47
N ALA A 44 12.65 -10.38 -5.42
CA ALA A 44 11.90 -9.65 -6.41
C ALA A 44 12.47 -8.23 -6.45
N VAL A 45 12.78 -7.76 -7.66
CA VAL A 45 13.22 -6.39 -7.85
C VAL A 45 11.97 -5.53 -7.84
N GLY A 46 11.95 -4.55 -6.93
CA GLY A 46 10.84 -3.63 -6.73
C GLY A 46 9.88 -4.08 -5.62
N GLY A 47 8.70 -3.50 -5.67
CA GLY A 47 7.63 -3.66 -4.70
C GLY A 47 6.61 -2.53 -4.89
N ASP A 48 5.46 -2.65 -4.25
CA ASP A 48 4.43 -1.62 -4.34
C ASP A 48 4.90 -0.31 -3.69
N TRP A 49 4.53 0.79 -4.34
CA TRP A 49 4.53 2.13 -3.75
C TRP A 49 3.08 2.63 -3.76
N PRO A 50 2.23 2.22 -2.81
CA PRO A 50 0.78 2.29 -2.95
C PRO A 50 0.17 3.67 -2.66
N ARG A 51 0.95 4.65 -2.21
CA ARG A 51 0.45 5.95 -1.71
C ARG A 51 1.52 7.03 -1.77
N PHE A 52 1.13 8.26 -1.46
CA PHE A 52 2.09 9.34 -1.23
C PHE A 52 3.17 8.91 -0.25
N ASP A 53 4.43 9.13 -0.63
CA ASP A 53 5.59 8.90 0.23
C ASP A 53 5.71 7.48 0.83
N TYR A 54 5.33 6.50 0.02
CA TYR A 54 5.50 5.05 0.20
C TYR A 54 4.61 4.38 1.23
N ASP A 55 4.71 4.77 2.50
CA ASP A 55 4.14 4.03 3.63
C ASP A 55 3.16 4.88 4.47
N PRO A 56 2.40 4.28 5.42
CA PRO A 56 1.50 5.05 6.28
C PRO A 56 2.17 6.21 7.01
N GLN A 57 3.47 6.08 7.34
CA GLN A 57 4.28 7.06 8.05
C GLN A 57 4.80 8.19 7.16
N ARG A 58 4.73 8.04 5.82
CA ARG A 58 5.30 8.97 4.84
C ARG A 58 6.81 9.10 5.06
N SER A 59 7.51 7.98 4.96
CA SER A 59 8.96 7.93 5.16
C SER A 59 9.77 8.31 3.92
N GLY A 60 9.18 8.14 2.72
CA GLY A 60 9.89 8.26 1.45
C GLY A 60 10.92 7.17 1.19
N VAL A 61 10.94 6.10 1.99
CA VAL A 61 11.90 5.00 1.86
C VAL A 61 11.25 3.83 1.15
N GLY A 62 11.45 3.73 -0.17
CA GLY A 62 10.87 2.67 -1.01
C GLY A 62 11.40 1.25 -0.75
N PRO A 63 11.03 0.29 -1.62
CA PRO A 63 11.51 -1.08 -1.52
C PRO A 63 13.04 -1.15 -1.54
N ALA A 64 13.62 -2.00 -0.68
CA ALA A 64 15.07 -2.09 -0.49
C ALA A 64 15.84 -2.58 -1.73
N ASN A 65 15.15 -3.22 -2.68
CA ASN A 65 15.74 -3.75 -3.90
C ASN A 65 15.08 -3.11 -5.12
N THR A 66 15.72 -2.12 -5.74
CA THR A 66 15.26 -1.50 -7.01
C THR A 66 16.02 -2.03 -8.22
N GLY A 67 17.02 -2.89 -8.01
CA GLY A 67 18.00 -3.26 -9.04
C GLY A 67 19.01 -2.15 -9.36
N ILE A 68 18.83 -0.94 -8.83
CA ILE A 68 19.76 0.18 -8.95
C ILE A 68 20.75 0.13 -7.78
N THR A 69 22.03 0.21 -8.09
CA THR A 69 23.14 0.16 -7.15
C THR A 69 24.15 1.24 -7.47
N ALA A 70 25.06 1.54 -6.53
CA ALA A 70 26.17 2.46 -6.79
C ALA A 70 27.04 2.04 -7.99
N ALA A 71 27.09 0.73 -8.29
CA ALA A 71 27.89 0.20 -9.40
C ALA A 71 27.24 0.39 -10.78
N ASN A 72 25.91 0.54 -10.86
CA ASN A 72 25.19 0.61 -12.14
C ASN A 72 24.40 1.91 -12.35
N VAL A 73 24.34 2.81 -11.36
CA VAL A 73 23.61 4.09 -11.47
C VAL A 73 24.09 4.95 -12.65
N ALA A 74 25.37 4.85 -13.01
CA ALA A 74 25.96 5.54 -14.15
C ALA A 74 25.43 5.03 -15.51
N HIS A 75 24.75 3.88 -15.55
CA HIS A 75 24.23 3.27 -16.77
C HIS A 75 22.72 3.47 -16.94
N LEU A 76 22.09 4.30 -16.09
CA LEU A 76 20.67 4.60 -16.23
C LEU A 76 20.37 5.31 -17.56
N GLY A 77 19.32 4.84 -18.23
CA GLY A 77 18.79 5.46 -19.45
C GLY A 77 17.54 6.26 -19.15
N VAL A 78 17.36 7.38 -19.85
CA VAL A 78 16.14 8.19 -19.75
C VAL A 78 15.02 7.54 -20.55
N ARG A 79 13.84 7.44 -19.93
CA ARG A 79 12.58 7.13 -20.60
C ARG A 79 11.66 8.34 -20.53
N VAL A 80 11.15 8.76 -21.68
CA VAL A 80 10.16 9.84 -21.76
C VAL A 80 8.81 9.27 -22.15
N VAL A 81 7.76 9.67 -21.44
CA VAL A 81 6.37 9.32 -21.72
C VAL A 81 5.55 10.60 -21.81
N GLN A 82 4.64 10.68 -22.77
CA GLN A 82 3.75 11.82 -22.94
C GLN A 82 2.45 11.58 -22.15
N LEU A 83 2.03 12.60 -21.40
CA LEU A 83 0.85 12.59 -20.54
C LEU A 83 -0.10 13.71 -20.91
N ASP A 84 -1.39 13.49 -20.69
CA ASP A 84 -2.44 14.47 -21.00
C ASP A 84 -2.62 15.43 -19.81
N GLY A 85 -1.53 16.09 -19.44
CA GLY A 85 -1.49 17.08 -18.35
C GLY A 85 -0.24 16.96 -17.49
N THR A 86 -0.08 17.94 -16.61
CA THR A 86 1.03 18.00 -15.66
C THR A 86 0.75 17.14 -14.44
N VAL A 87 1.70 16.31 -14.03
CA VAL A 87 1.66 15.58 -12.75
C VAL A 87 2.55 16.34 -11.78
N ASP A 88 1.92 16.99 -10.78
CA ASP A 88 2.59 17.85 -9.80
C ASP A 88 2.70 17.19 -8.41
N SER A 89 2.54 15.87 -8.36
CA SER A 89 2.55 15.07 -7.13
C SER A 89 3.18 13.69 -7.40
N SER A 90 3.30 12.86 -6.36
CA SER A 90 3.90 11.53 -6.49
C SER A 90 3.06 10.60 -7.36
N VAL A 91 3.76 9.75 -8.12
CA VAL A 91 3.18 8.57 -8.79
C VAL A 91 3.12 7.42 -7.78
N ILE A 92 2.08 6.59 -7.84
CA ILE A 92 2.04 5.31 -7.14
C ILE A 92 2.34 4.15 -8.10
N GLU A 93 2.93 3.08 -7.57
CA GLU A 93 3.24 1.87 -8.33
C GLU A 93 2.58 0.65 -7.67
N LEU A 94 1.95 -0.18 -8.50
CA LEU A 94 1.50 -1.52 -8.12
C LEU A 94 2.24 -2.57 -8.96
N HIS A 95 3.09 -3.34 -8.31
CA HIS A 95 4.00 -4.32 -8.89
C HIS A 95 3.32 -5.68 -9.19
N ALA A 96 3.64 -6.32 -10.31
CA ALA A 96 3.14 -7.63 -10.69
C ALA A 96 1.60 -7.78 -10.67
N LEU A 97 0.86 -6.74 -11.08
CA LEU A 97 -0.60 -6.83 -11.23
C LEU A 97 -0.98 -7.68 -12.44
N LYS A 98 -1.95 -8.59 -12.25
CA LYS A 98 -2.53 -9.39 -13.34
C LYS A 98 -3.64 -8.61 -14.04
N LEU A 99 -3.30 -7.99 -15.17
CA LEU A 99 -4.23 -7.22 -16.00
C LEU A 99 -4.45 -7.91 -17.35
N ARG A 100 -5.71 -8.31 -17.62
CA ARG A 100 -6.13 -8.98 -18.87
C ARG A 100 -5.22 -10.17 -19.22
N GLY A 101 -4.89 -11.00 -18.22
CA GLY A 101 -4.06 -12.19 -18.39
C GLY A 101 -2.54 -11.95 -18.44
N ARG A 102 -2.06 -10.70 -18.41
CA ARG A 102 -0.62 -10.38 -18.34
C ARG A 102 -0.26 -9.84 -16.95
N ILE A 103 0.90 -10.25 -16.45
CA ILE A 103 1.52 -9.64 -15.27
C ILE A 103 2.28 -8.39 -15.73
N ARG A 104 2.06 -7.27 -15.06
CA ARG A 104 2.77 -6.02 -15.32
C ARG A 104 2.80 -5.14 -14.08
N ASP A 105 3.76 -4.23 -14.06
CA ASP A 105 3.79 -3.15 -13.10
C ASP A 105 2.96 -1.98 -13.64
N VAL A 106 2.21 -1.33 -12.76
CA VAL A 106 1.26 -0.28 -13.12
C VAL A 106 1.61 0.98 -12.35
N LEU A 107 1.85 2.05 -13.09
CA LEU A 107 2.00 3.40 -12.55
C LEU A 107 0.64 4.09 -12.58
N VAL A 108 0.23 4.74 -11.50
CA VAL A 108 -0.99 5.55 -11.46
C VAL A 108 -0.69 6.93 -10.89
N MET A 109 -1.26 7.96 -11.52
CA MET A 109 -1.00 9.36 -11.18
C MET A 109 -2.21 10.24 -11.44
N THR A 110 -2.28 11.37 -10.73
CA THR A 110 -3.29 12.41 -10.95
C THR A 110 -2.63 13.67 -11.50
N THR A 111 -3.23 14.25 -12.54
CA THR A 111 -2.76 15.51 -13.13
C THR A 111 -3.34 16.73 -12.41
N THR A 112 -2.78 17.91 -12.65
CA THR A 112 -3.18 19.21 -12.05
C THR A 112 -4.69 19.48 -12.12
N TYR A 113 -5.39 19.00 -13.15
CA TYR A 113 -6.84 19.18 -13.32
C TYR A 113 -7.65 17.89 -13.05
N GLY A 114 -7.08 16.95 -12.28
CA GLY A 114 -7.80 15.80 -11.76
C GLY A 114 -7.97 14.63 -12.75
N ARG A 115 -7.28 14.62 -13.90
CA ARG A 115 -7.23 13.40 -14.71
C ARG A 115 -6.45 12.35 -13.94
N THR A 116 -6.96 11.12 -13.88
CA THR A 116 -6.21 10.00 -13.31
C THR A 116 -5.77 9.09 -14.44
N ILE A 117 -4.46 8.85 -14.55
CA ILE A 117 -3.87 8.11 -15.66
C ILE A 117 -3.16 6.88 -15.10
N ALA A 118 -3.38 5.72 -15.72
CA ALA A 118 -2.58 4.53 -15.47
C ALA A 118 -1.74 4.14 -16.68
N LEU A 119 -0.49 3.78 -16.42
CA LEU A 119 0.49 3.36 -17.41
C LEU A 119 1.05 1.99 -17.06
N ASP A 120 1.43 1.23 -18.08
CA ASP A 120 2.29 0.06 -17.95
C ASP A 120 3.73 0.53 -17.71
N ALA A 121 4.35 0.19 -16.57
CA ALA A 121 5.68 0.70 -16.22
C ALA A 121 6.77 0.22 -17.19
N GLY A 122 6.62 -0.99 -17.74
CA GLY A 122 7.56 -1.62 -18.66
C GLY A 122 7.56 -0.99 -20.06
N THR A 123 6.41 -0.50 -20.53
CA THR A 123 6.22 0.04 -21.89
C THR A 123 5.94 1.55 -21.95
N GLY A 124 5.53 2.16 -20.84
CA GLY A 124 5.06 3.54 -20.78
C GLY A 124 3.70 3.74 -21.48
N GLY A 125 3.08 2.65 -21.96
CA GLY A 125 1.80 2.71 -22.64
C GLY A 125 0.65 2.97 -21.67
N ARG A 126 -0.28 3.85 -22.07
CA ARG A 126 -1.49 4.14 -21.30
C ARG A 126 -2.42 2.93 -21.25
N LEU A 127 -2.79 2.52 -20.05
CA LEU A 127 -3.72 1.42 -19.80
C LEU A 127 -5.17 1.91 -19.75
N TRP A 128 -5.38 3.04 -19.08
CA TRP A 128 -6.64 3.74 -18.97
C TRP A 128 -6.41 5.18 -18.51
N GLU A 129 -7.45 6.00 -18.67
CA GLU A 129 -7.50 7.36 -18.17
C GLU A 129 -8.93 7.68 -17.73
N TYR A 130 -9.04 8.32 -16.57
CA TYR A 130 -10.24 8.95 -16.09
C TYR A 130 -10.13 10.46 -16.28
N VAL A 131 -11.18 11.06 -16.83
CA VAL A 131 -11.29 12.51 -17.02
C VAL A 131 -12.48 13.00 -16.21
N PRO A 132 -12.30 13.95 -15.26
CA PRO A 132 -13.42 14.52 -14.52
C PRO A 132 -14.48 15.11 -15.47
N PRO A 133 -15.78 14.77 -15.32
CA PRO A 133 -16.82 15.25 -16.22
C PRO A 133 -16.91 16.78 -16.31
N ALA A 134 -16.56 17.48 -15.22
CA ALA A 134 -16.60 18.93 -15.14
C ALA A 134 -15.28 19.62 -15.58
N ILE A 135 -14.28 18.88 -16.09
CA ILE A 135 -12.94 19.42 -16.38
C ILE A 135 -12.97 20.62 -17.32
N GLY A 136 -13.87 20.62 -18.30
CA GLY A 136 -14.02 21.74 -19.25
C GLY A 136 -14.42 23.07 -18.59
N GLY A 137 -14.93 23.04 -17.35
CA GLY A 137 -15.29 24.24 -16.59
C GLY A 137 -14.15 24.82 -15.74
N PHE A 138 -13.05 24.10 -15.55
CA PHE A 138 -11.97 24.52 -14.64
C PHE A 138 -10.55 24.29 -15.17
N GLU A 139 -10.37 23.54 -16.25
CA GLU A 139 -9.07 23.40 -16.89
C GLU A 139 -8.54 24.76 -17.38
N GLY A 140 -7.27 25.05 -17.06
CA GLY A 140 -6.65 26.36 -17.31
C GLY A 140 -6.97 27.43 -16.27
N THR A 141 -7.79 27.13 -15.25
CA THR A 141 -8.09 28.04 -14.14
C THR A 141 -7.19 27.78 -12.93
N ALA A 142 -7.36 28.57 -11.87
CA ALA A 142 -6.67 28.35 -10.59
C ALA A 142 -7.22 27.16 -9.78
N GLN A 143 -8.29 26.50 -10.23
CA GLN A 143 -8.83 25.30 -9.58
C GLN A 143 -7.98 24.09 -9.96
N ILE A 144 -6.99 23.81 -9.11
CA ILE A 144 -6.01 22.74 -9.30
C ILE A 144 -6.07 21.72 -8.16
N THR A 145 -5.52 20.54 -8.40
CA THR A 145 -5.21 19.54 -7.38
C THR A 145 -3.74 19.14 -7.44
N ASN A 146 -3.19 18.76 -6.29
CA ASN A 146 -1.89 18.13 -6.12
C ASN A 146 -2.01 16.75 -5.44
N THR A 147 -3.17 16.11 -5.56
CA THR A 147 -3.43 14.80 -4.96
C THR A 147 -2.56 13.71 -5.56
N THR A 148 -1.94 12.90 -4.70
CA THR A 148 -1.40 11.59 -5.09
C THR A 148 -2.49 10.53 -4.90
N PRO A 149 -2.72 9.63 -5.88
CA PRO A 149 -3.65 8.51 -5.69
C PRO A 149 -3.25 7.61 -4.53
N ILE A 150 -4.20 6.83 -4.00
CA ILE A 150 -3.92 5.75 -3.05
C ILE A 150 -4.52 4.44 -3.55
N ALA A 151 -3.73 3.38 -3.51
CA ALA A 151 -4.18 2.02 -3.76
C ALA A 151 -4.70 1.38 -2.46
N ASP A 152 -5.80 0.64 -2.60
CA ASP A 152 -6.32 -0.23 -1.54
C ASP A 152 -5.25 -1.28 -1.15
N PRO A 153 -5.09 -1.62 0.14
CA PRO A 153 -4.24 -2.74 0.55
C PRO A 153 -4.48 -4.06 -0.20
N ASP A 154 -5.72 -4.33 -0.66
CA ASP A 154 -6.03 -5.53 -1.46
C ASP A 154 -5.72 -5.38 -2.96
N ARG A 155 -5.27 -4.19 -3.37
CA ARG A 155 -4.81 -3.84 -4.72
C ARG A 155 -5.92 -3.84 -5.77
N ARG A 156 -7.19 -3.85 -5.36
CA ARG A 156 -8.35 -3.92 -6.28
C ARG A 156 -8.85 -2.54 -6.71
N TYR A 157 -8.60 -1.52 -5.91
CA TYR A 157 -9.10 -0.17 -6.15
C TYR A 157 -8.01 0.87 -5.99
N VAL A 158 -8.18 1.98 -6.72
CA VAL A 158 -7.39 3.21 -6.57
C VAL A 158 -8.36 4.35 -6.34
N TYR A 159 -8.02 5.23 -5.39
CA TYR A 159 -8.78 6.43 -5.06
C TYR A 159 -7.95 7.64 -5.45
N ALA A 160 -8.54 8.57 -6.20
CA ALA A 160 -7.86 9.71 -6.82
C ALA A 160 -8.80 10.91 -6.95
#